data_AF-A0AAV5H618-F1
#
_entry.id   AF-A0AAV5H618-F1
#
_cell.length_a   1.000
_cell.length_b   1.000
_cell.length_c   1.000
_cell.angle_alpha   90.00
_cell.angle_beta   90.00
_cell.angle_gamma   90.00
#
_symmetry.space_group_name_H-M   'P 1'
#
loop_
_entity.id
_entity.type
_entity.pdbx_description
1 polymer ?
#
loop_
_entity_poly.entity_id
_entity_poly.type
_entity_poly.pdbx_seq_one_letter_code
_entity_poly.pdbx_strand_id
1 'polypeptide(L)' 'MGSNAHIYLRELKYAEINAATYINFCLSDKEIEKLKEKWNENGGFKEIPWYKWVLQHTSITVSLD' A
#
# COMPACT_ATOMS: atom_id res chain seq x y z
N MET A 1 -14.14 -21.32 20.13
CA MET A 1 -12.90 -20.62 19.71
C MET A 1 -13.09 -20.12 18.29
N GLY A 2 -13.29 -18.82 18.07
CA GLY A 2 -13.63 -18.27 16.75
C GLY A 2 -13.77 -16.74 16.68
N SER A 3 -13.75 -16.06 17.83
CA SER A 3 -13.93 -14.61 17.92
C SER A 3 -12.66 -13.77 17.76
N ASN A 4 -11.45 -14.36 17.81
CA ASN A 4 -10.24 -13.52 17.81
C ASN A 4 -9.66 -13.33 16.40
N ALA A 5 -9.86 -14.28 15.49
CA ALA A 5 -9.31 -14.22 14.14
C ALA A 5 -9.80 -13.00 13.35
N HIS A 6 -11.09 -12.66 13.46
CA HIS A 6 -11.65 -11.51 12.72
C HIS A 6 -11.15 -10.16 13.25
N ILE A 7 -10.82 -10.07 14.54
CA ILE A 7 -10.22 -8.87 15.15
C ILE A 7 -8.80 -8.70 14.63
N TYR A 8 -7.97 -9.76 14.68
CA TYR A 8 -6.60 -9.71 14.16
C TYR A 8 -6.53 -9.40 12.67
N LEU A 9 -7.42 -9.99 11.85
CA LEU A 9 -7.49 -9.70 10.41
C LEU A 9 -7.86 -8.24 10.14
N ARG A 10 -8.72 -7.64 10.98
CA ARG A 10 -9.10 -6.23 10.86
C ARG A 10 -7.93 -5.32 11.23
N GLU A 11 -7.23 -5.61 12.32
CA GLU A 11 -6.05 -4.84 12.76
C GLU A 11 -4.93 -4.90 11.72
N LEU A 12 -4.67 -6.08 11.16
CA LEU A 12 -3.68 -6.25 10.10
C LEU A 12 -4.01 -5.39 8.87
N LYS A 13 -5.28 -5.36 8.45
CA LYS A 13 -5.72 -4.52 7.33
C LYS A 13 -5.47 -3.02 7.59
N TYR A 14 -5.71 -2.54 8.82
CA TYR A 14 -5.41 -1.14 9.15
C TYR A 14 -3.92 -0.86 9.17
N ALA A 15 -3.10 -1.80 9.65
CA ALA A 15 -1.64 -1.68 9.61
C ALA A 15 -1.14 -1.56 8.17
N GLU A 16 -1.65 -2.38 7.24
CA GLU A 16 -1.32 -2.29 5.80
C GLU A 16 -1.69 -0.92 5.22
N ILE A 17 -2.91 -0.44 5.50
CA ILE A 17 -3.36 0.87 5.00
C ILE A 17 -2.44 1.98 5.52
N ASN A 18 -2.16 1.99 6.83
CA ASN A 18 -1.32 3.01 7.44
C ASN A 18 0.11 2.99 6.89
N ALA A 19 0.69 1.80 6.71
CA ALA A 19 2.01 1.65 6.11
C ALA A 19 2.04 2.17 4.67
N ALA A 20 1.06 1.79 3.85
CA ALA A 20 0.94 2.28 2.47
C ALA A 20 0.78 3.80 2.40
N THR A 21 -0.02 4.38 3.30
CA THR A 21 -0.21 5.82 3.41
C THR A 21 1.11 6.52 3.74
N TYR A 22 1.85 6.02 4.73
CA TYR A 22 3.16 6.58 5.08
C TYR A 22 4.14 6.52 3.90
N ILE A 23 4.24 5.36 3.23
CA ILE A 23 5.08 5.20 2.04
C ILE A 23 4.68 6.19 0.95
N ASN A 24 3.38 6.32 0.67
CA ASN A 24 2.89 7.26 -0.34
C ASN A 24 3.27 8.71 -0.01
N PHE A 25 3.34 9.10 1.27
CA PHE A 25 3.82 10.43 1.68
C PHE A 25 5.32 10.62 1.51
N CYS A 26 6.11 9.54 1.47
CA CYS A 26 7.54 9.62 1.19
C CYS A 26 7.88 9.74 -0.30
N LEU A 27 6.91 9.49 -1.18
CA LEU A 27 7.08 9.60 -2.63
C LEU A 27 6.87 11.05 -3.08
N SER A 28 7.62 11.47 -4.09
CA SER A 28 7.33 12.71 -4.81
C SER A 28 6.05 12.60 -5.64
N ASP A 29 5.42 13.73 -5.95
CA ASP A 29 4.21 13.78 -6.79
C ASP A 29 4.41 13.06 -8.13
N LYS A 30 5.58 13.24 -8.75
CA LYS A 30 5.93 12.58 -10.02
C LYS A 30 6.05 11.06 -9.90
N GLU A 31 6.50 10.55 -8.76
CA GLU A 31 6.54 9.09 -8.50
C GLU A 31 5.13 8.54 -8.25
N ILE A 32 4.31 9.28 -7.51
CA ILE A 32 2.91 8.94 -7.26
C ILE A 32 2.14 8.89 -8.59
N GLU A 33 2.32 9.87 -9.47
CA GLU A 33 1.69 9.91 -10.80
C GLU A 33 2.05 8.67 -11.62
N LYS A 34 3.35 8.38 -11.78
CA LYS A 34 3.81 7.17 -12.49
C LYS A 34 3.27 5.88 -11.88
N LEU A 35 3.19 5.81 -10.56
CA LEU A 35 2.67 4.64 -9.86
C LEU A 35 1.16 4.48 -10.08
N LYS A 36 0.40 5.58 -10.11
CA LYS A 36 -1.03 5.61 -10.43
C LYS A 36 -1.30 5.28 -11.89
N GLU A 37 -0.49 5.76 -12.82
CA GLU A 37 -0.59 5.40 -14.24
C GLU A 37 -0.49 3.88 -14.41
N LYS A 38 0.57 3.26 -13.87
CA LYS A 38 0.72 1.80 -13.89
C LYS A 38 -0.41 1.07 -13.18
N TRP A 39 -0.89 1.59 -12.06
CA TRP A 39 -2.03 1.02 -11.35
C TRP A 39 -3.28 0.99 -12.24
N ASN A 40 -3.58 2.09 -12.91
CA ASN A 40 -4.71 2.19 -13.83
C ASN A 40 -4.56 1.29 -15.05
N GLU A 41 -3.35 1.19 -15.63
CA GLU A 41 -3.03 0.24 -16.71
C GLU A 41 -3.28 -1.22 -16.31
N ASN A 42 -3.11 -1.54 -15.02
CA ASN A 42 -3.36 -2.86 -14.46
C ASN A 42 -4.79 -3.04 -13.89
N GLY A 43 -5.74 -2.24 -14.37
CA GLY A 43 -7.16 -2.35 -14.02
C GLY A 43 -7.58 -1.57 -12.77
N GLY A 44 -6.65 -0.88 -12.12
CA GLY A 44 -6.91 0.07 -11.04
C GLY A 44 -7.66 -0.54 -9.86
N PHE A 45 -8.57 0.23 -9.27
CA PHE A 45 -9.31 -0.16 -8.07
C PHE A 45 -10.13 -1.44 -8.24
N LYS A 46 -10.57 -1.74 -9.46
CA LYS A 46 -11.33 -2.95 -9.77
C LYS A 46 -10.53 -4.22 -9.46
N GLU A 47 -9.23 -4.20 -9.75
CA GLU A 47 -8.35 -5.34 -9.56
C GLU A 47 -7.63 -5.30 -8.21
N ILE A 48 -7.16 -4.12 -7.80
CA ILE A 48 -6.39 -3.96 -6.56
C ILE A 48 -6.60 -2.59 -5.92
N PRO A 49 -6.94 -2.52 -4.62
CA PRO A 49 -6.98 -1.26 -3.90
C PRO A 49 -5.62 -0.55 -3.88
N TRP A 50 -5.63 0.78 -3.97
CA TRP A 50 -4.42 1.60 -4.03
C TRP A 50 -3.39 1.27 -2.93
N TYR A 51 -3.81 1.11 -1.67
CA TYR A 51 -2.89 0.81 -0.58
C TYR A 51 -2.12 -0.51 -0.79
N LYS A 52 -2.77 -1.54 -1.33
CA LYS A 52 -2.11 -2.81 -1.67
C LYS A 52 -1.16 -2.65 -2.85
N TRP A 53 -1.56 -1.87 -3.84
CA TRP A 53 -0.69 -1.56 -4.98
C TRP A 53 0.60 -0.89 -4.54
N VAL A 54 0.50 0.14 -3.69
CA VAL A 54 1.66 0.83 -3.10
C VAL A 54 2.57 -0.16 -2.38
N LEU A 55 2.03 -0.98 -1.46
CA LEU A 55 2.84 -1.95 -0.72
C LEU A 55 3.57 -2.97 -1.61
N GLN A 56 2.95 -3.38 -2.71
CA GLN A 56 3.52 -4.38 -3.63
C GLN A 56 4.55 -3.80 -4.61
N HIS A 57 4.47 -2.50 -4.92
CA HIS A 57 5.22 -1.88 -6.02
C HIS A 57 6.11 -0.72 -5.57
N THR A 58 6.35 -0.60 -4.27
CA THR A 58 7.33 0.33 -3.70
C THR A 58 8.34 -0.44 -2.86
N SER A 59 9.60 0.01 -2.91
CA SER A 59 10.69 -0.54 -2.12
C SER A 59 11.35 0.57 -1.33
N ILE A 60 11.47 0.38 -0.03
CA ILE A 60 12.17 1.31 0.86
C ILE A 60 13.59 0.79 1.02
N THR A 61 14.57 1.62 0.72
CA THR A 61 15.98 1.32 1.00
C THR A 61 16.43 2.22 2.14
N VAL A 62 17.00 1.61 3.17
CA VAL A 62 17.66 2.36 4.26
C VAL A 62 19.12 2.49 3.84
N SER A 63 19.57 3.74 3.68
CA SER A 63 21.00 4.02 3.59
C SER A 63 21.51 4.19 5.01
N LEU A 64 22.45 3.32 5.41
CA LEU A 64 23.17 3.46 6.66
C LEU A 64 24.40 4.30 6.34
N ASP A 65 24.35 5.57 6.72
CA ASP A 65 25.51 6.48 6.72
C ASP A 65 26.50 6.09 7.84
#